data_AF-A0A932M8F2-F1
#
_entry.id   AF-A0A932M8F2-F1
#
_cell.length_a   1.000
_cell.length_b   1.000
_cell.length_c   1.000
_cell.angle_alpha   90.00
_cell.angle_beta   90.00
_cell.angle_gamma   90.00
#
_symmetry.space_group_name_H-M   'P 1'
#
loop_
_entity.id
_entity.type
_entity.pdbx_description
1 polymer ?
#
loop_
_entity_poly.entity_id
_entity_poly.type
_entity_poly.pdbx_seq_one_letter_code
_entity_poly.pdbx_strand_id
1 'polypeptide(L)' 'MNQVIGKSFPDLQLPDHEGQSIKLSEIAGKFPLMVVFYRGYW' A
#
# COMPACT_ATOMS: atom_id res chain seq x y z
N MET A 1 3.97 2.78 -13.09
CA MET A 1 4.78 1.80 -12.33
C MET A 1 4.76 0.49 -13.07
N ASN A 2 5.91 -0.05 -13.46
CA ASN A 2 5.98 -1.36 -14.12
C ASN A 2 6.16 -2.44 -13.03
N GLN A 3 5.05 -3.01 -12.55
CA GLN A 3 5.08 -4.06 -11.52
C GLN A 3 5.31 -5.41 -12.18
N VAL A 4 6.24 -6.20 -11.62
CA VAL A 4 6.60 -7.53 -12.13
C VAL A 4 6.31 -8.56 -11.05
N ILE A 5 5.65 -9.67 -11.44
CA ILE A 5 5.29 -10.75 -10.50
C ILE A 5 6.54 -11.29 -9.79
N GLY A 6 6.43 -11.49 -8.47
CA GLY A 6 7.50 -12.02 -7.63
C GLY A 6 8.59 -11.01 -7.27
N LYS A 7 8.52 -9.76 -7.75
CA LYS A 7 9.37 -8.67 -7.27
C LYS A 7 8.72 -7.93 -6.11
N SER A 8 9.54 -7.31 -5.27
CA SER A 8 9.06 -6.49 -4.15
C SER A 8 8.15 -5.39 -4.67
N PHE A 9 6.96 -5.29 -4.07
CA PHE A 9 6.09 -4.15 -4.31
C PHE A 9 6.74 -2.89 -3.72
N PRO A 10 6.62 -1.72 -4.37
CA PRO A 10 7.20 -0.47 -3.87
C PRO A 10 6.65 -0.10 -2.51
N ASP A 11 7.53 0.36 -1.63
CA ASP A 11 7.15 0.82 -0.30
C ASP A 11 6.63 2.25 -0.37
N LEU A 12 5.34 2.39 -0.70
CA LEU A 12 4.66 3.67 -0.88
C LEU A 12 4.43 4.34 0.48
N GLN A 13 4.56 5.67 0.52
CA GLN A 13 4.06 6.51 1.60
C GLN A 13 2.66 7.00 1.25
N LEU A 14 1.69 6.70 2.11
CA LEU A 14 0.29 7.07 1.95
C LEU A 14 -0.22 7.63 3.29
N PRO A 15 -1.17 8.58 3.27
CA PRO A 15 -1.88 8.95 4.48
C PRO A 15 -2.76 7.77 4.95
N ASP A 16 -2.76 7.52 6.25
CA ASP A 16 -3.72 6.61 6.88
C ASP A 16 -5.10 7.27 7.04
N HIS A 17 -6.01 6.56 7.72
CA HIS A 17 -7.37 7.04 8.00
C HIS A 17 -7.42 8.25 8.94
N GLU A 18 -6.35 8.56 9.65
CA GLU A 18 -6.19 9.76 10.50
C GLU A 18 -5.42 10.88 9.76
N GLY A 19 -4.99 10.65 8.52
CA GLY A 19 -4.20 11.58 7.72
C GLY A 19 -2.70 11.56 8.04
N GLN A 20 -2.23 10.63 8.86
CA GLN A 20 -0.80 10.49 9.16
C GLN A 20 -0.08 9.79 8.02
N SER A 21 1.10 10.31 7.65
CA SER A 21 1.93 9.67 6.62
C SER A 21 2.53 8.37 7.16
N ILE A 22 2.23 7.25 6.51
CA ILE A 22 2.71 5.92 6.89
C ILE A 22 3.20 5.15 5.66
N LYS A 23 4.16 4.25 5.82
CA LYS A 23 4.63 3.34 4.77
C LYS A 23 3.78 2.08 4.69
N LEU A 24 3.65 1.52 3.48
CA LEU A 24 3.00 0.21 3.29
C LEU A 24 3.69 -0.90 4.09
N SER A 25 5.02 -0.89 4.18
CA SER A 25 5.78 -1.86 4.98
C SER A 25 5.47 -1.80 6.47
N GLU A 26 5.18 -0.60 7.00
CA GLU A 26 4.78 -0.38 8.39
C GLU A 26 3.36 -0.93 8.65
N ILE A 27 2.45 -0.78 7.69
CA ILE A 27 1.09 -1.36 7.75
C ILE A 27 1.15 -2.89 7.68
N ALA A 28 1.95 -3.46 6.77
CA ALA A 28 2.07 -4.92 6.62
C ALA A 28 2.67 -5.58 7.87
N GLY A 29 3.63 -4.91 8.52
CA GLY A 29 4.37 -5.45 9.64
C GLY A 29 5.02 -6.79 9.29
N LYS A 30 4.55 -7.89 9.90
CA LYS A 30 5.03 -9.26 9.66
C LYS A 30 4.04 -10.15 8.90
N PHE A 31 2.96 -9.57 8.38
CA PHE A 31 1.87 -10.32 7.75
C PHE A 31 1.75 -9.98 6.26
N PRO A 32 1.14 -10.89 5.45
CA PRO A 32 0.81 -10.59 4.06
C PRO A 32 -0.13 -9.38 3.97
N LEU A 33 0.15 -8.47 3.03
CA LEU A 33 -0.65 -7.28 2.77
C LEU A 33 -1.35 -7.38 1.41
N MET A 34 -2.61 -6.95 1.35
CA MET A 34 -3.35 -6.74 0.10
C MET A 34 -3.55 -5.24 -0.11
N VAL A 35 -3.18 -4.75 -1.30
CA VAL A 35 -3.39 -3.34 -1.70
C VAL A 35 -4.47 -3.29 -2.76
N VAL A 36 -5.54 -2.55 -2.50
CA VAL A 36 -6.68 -2.39 -3.41
C VAL A 36 -6.80 -0.92 -3.81
N PHE A 37 -6.71 -0.65 -5.11
CA PHE A 37 -6.97 0.69 -5.65
C PHE A 37 -8.44 0.77 -6.06
N TYR A 38 -9.17 1.71 -5.47
CA TYR A 38 -10.58 1.93 -5.76
C TYR A 38 -10.82 3.41 -6.07
N ARG A 39 -11.49 3.71 -7.19
CA ARG A 39 -11.70 5.08 -7.68
C ARG A 39 -12.90 5.79 -7.04
N GLY A 40 -13.65 5.10 -6.18
CA GLY A 40 -14.86 5.63 -5.54
C GLY A 40 -16.16 5.15 -6.20
N TYR A 41 -17.27 5.40 -5.50
CA TYR A 41 -18.63 5.24 -6.03
C TYR A 41 -19.02 6.50 -6.82
N TRP A 42 -19.65 6.30 -7.98
CA TRP A 42 -20.22 7.38 -8.80
C TRP A 42 -21.48 7.97 -8.17
#